data_AF-R9J5J0-F1
#
_entry.id   AF-R9J5J0-F1
#
_cell.length_a   1.000
_cell.length_b   1.000
_cell.length_c   1.000
_cell.angle_alpha   90.00
_cell.angle_beta   90.00
_cell.angle_gamma   90.00
#
_symmetry.space_group_name_H-M   'P 1'
#
loop_
_entity.id
_entity.type
_entity.pdbx_description
1 polymer ?
#
loop_
_entity_poly.entity_id
_entity_poly.type
_entity_poly.pdbx_seq_one_letter_code
_entity_poly.pdbx_strand_id
1 'polypeptide(L)'
;MKKGMVGLISAIGGAAAGMTAVARALGKQIKGSQEKSDKHLALFLMMNQWVKVKQEGKNLATYLEQKGYQRIAIYGMHYAGETLAEELKGSGLEIAYGIDKSADKLYADFPIVTPDSNLEEVDAVVVTSITFFEEIEEVLGAKISCPIISLEDVVYQV
;
A
#
# COMPACT_ATOMS: atom_id res chain seq x y z
N MET A 1 59.00 -14.39 18.24
CA MET A 1 57.84 -14.17 19.14
C MET A 1 56.94 -13.00 18.71
N LYS A 2 57.47 -11.80 18.37
CA LYS A 2 56.62 -10.63 18.04
C LYS A 2 55.75 -10.77 16.78
N LYS A 3 56.24 -11.42 15.71
CA LYS A 3 55.51 -11.55 14.43
C LYS A 3 54.28 -12.49 14.51
N GLY A 4 54.37 -13.58 15.27
CA GLY A 4 53.25 -14.53 15.46
C GLY A 4 52.12 -13.95 16.31
N MET A 5 52.46 -13.13 17.32
CA MET A 5 51.48 -12.48 18.19
C MET A 5 50.67 -11.40 17.45
N VAL A 6 51.30 -10.64 16.54
CA VAL A 6 50.60 -9.71 15.64
C VAL A 6 49.67 -10.44 14.69
N GLY A 7 50.09 -11.58 14.12
CA GLY A 7 49.25 -12.41 13.26
C GLY A 7 47.98 -12.93 13.96
N LEU A 8 48.12 -13.37 15.22
CA LEU A 8 47.00 -13.86 16.02
C LEU A 8 45.95 -12.76 16.32
N ILE A 9 46.43 -11.57 16.71
CA ILE A 9 45.56 -10.42 17.01
C ILE A 9 44.80 -9.96 15.75
N SER A 10 45.50 -9.88 14.61
CA SER A 10 44.88 -9.54 13.33
C SER A 10 43.83 -10.57 12.90
N ALA A 11 44.07 -11.86 13.13
CA ALA A 11 43.11 -12.91 12.82
C ALA A 11 41.83 -12.82 13.68
N ILE A 12 41.98 -12.56 15.00
CA ILE A 12 40.83 -12.37 15.91
C ILE A 12 40.04 -11.13 15.53
N GLY A 13 40.73 -10.01 15.25
CA GLY A 13 40.09 -8.77 14.81
C GLY A 13 39.32 -8.94 13.49
N GLY A 14 39.91 -9.64 12.52
CA GLY A 14 39.26 -9.97 11.25
C GLY A 14 38.03 -10.87 11.42
N ALA A 15 38.11 -11.90 12.27
CA ALA A 15 36.98 -12.78 12.57
C ALA A 15 35.83 -12.02 13.27
N ALA A 16 36.14 -11.17 14.25
CA ALA A 16 35.15 -10.35 14.94
C ALA A 16 34.47 -9.36 13.97
N ALA A 17 35.24 -8.65 13.15
CA ALA A 17 34.71 -7.75 12.13
C ALA A 17 33.82 -8.50 11.13
N GLY A 18 34.24 -9.67 10.66
CA GLY A 18 33.46 -10.54 9.77
C GLY A 18 32.13 -10.96 10.38
N MET A 19 32.12 -11.45 11.63
CA MET A 19 30.90 -11.83 12.35
C MET A 19 29.93 -10.65 12.48
N THR A 20 30.42 -9.46 12.83
CA THR A 20 29.54 -8.27 12.96
C THR A 20 28.95 -7.82 11.62
N ALA A 21 29.72 -7.88 10.53
CA ALA A 21 29.24 -7.55 9.20
C ALA A 21 28.15 -8.53 8.73
N VAL A 22 28.37 -9.84 8.93
CA VAL A 22 27.39 -10.89 8.61
C VAL A 22 26.12 -10.73 9.45
N ALA A 23 26.23 -10.50 10.76
CA ALA A 23 25.07 -10.30 11.63
C ALA A 23 24.22 -9.09 11.20
N ARG A 24 24.85 -7.98 10.81
CA ARG A 24 24.15 -6.80 10.28
C ARG A 24 23.46 -7.08 8.95
N ALA A 25 24.13 -7.80 8.04
CA ALA A 25 23.56 -8.15 6.74
C ALA A 25 22.34 -9.07 6.89
N LEU A 26 22.46 -10.13 7.71
CA LEU A 26 21.36 -11.04 8.03
C LEU A 26 20.21 -10.30 8.72
N GLY A 27 20.49 -9.43 9.70
CA GLY A 27 19.47 -8.63 10.38
C GLY A 27 18.68 -7.73 9.42
N LYS A 28 19.35 -7.08 8.46
CA LYS A 28 18.68 -6.29 7.42
C LYS A 28 17.81 -7.15 6.50
N GLN A 29 18.29 -8.33 6.10
CA GLN A 29 17.51 -9.25 5.27
C GLN A 29 16.28 -9.80 6.01
N ILE A 30 16.44 -10.20 7.27
CA ILE A 30 15.34 -10.68 8.12
C ILE A 30 14.29 -9.58 8.28
N LYS A 31 14.71 -8.36 8.63
CA LYS A 31 13.78 -7.22 8.77
C LYS A 31 13.01 -6.94 7.48
N GLY A 32 13.70 -6.88 6.33
CA GLY A 32 13.03 -6.66 5.05
C GLY A 32 12.09 -7.81 4.64
N SER A 33 12.42 -9.06 5.00
CA SER A 33 11.53 -10.20 4.79
C SER A 33 10.30 -10.15 5.71
N GLN A 34 10.49 -9.75 6.96
CA GLN A 34 9.41 -9.59 7.93
C GLN A 34 8.45 -8.49 7.51
N GLU A 35 8.95 -7.31 7.13
CA GLU A 35 8.13 -6.20 6.63
C GLU A 35 7.28 -6.61 5.41
N LYS A 36 7.84 -7.39 4.47
CA LYS A 36 7.07 -7.92 3.33
C LYS A 36 6.00 -8.91 3.78
N SER A 37 6.33 -9.78 4.75
CA SER A 37 5.39 -10.76 5.30
C SER A 37 4.23 -10.07 6.00
N ASP A 38 4.51 -9.05 6.82
CA ASP A 38 3.51 -8.29 7.55
C ASP A 38 2.57 -7.54 6.59
N LYS A 39 3.12 -6.96 5.51
CA LYS A 39 2.33 -6.33 4.44
C LYS A 39 1.38 -7.29 3.74
N HIS A 40 1.87 -8.47 3.37
CA HIS A 40 1.02 -9.49 2.75
C HIS A 40 -0.03 -10.03 3.73
N LEU A 41 0.30 -10.17 5.01
CA LEU A 41 -0.67 -10.59 6.03
C LEU A 41 -1.78 -9.54 6.20
N ALA A 42 -1.43 -8.25 6.32
CA ALA A 42 -2.41 -7.17 6.42
C ALA A 42 -3.34 -7.14 5.21
N LEU A 43 -2.78 -7.21 3.99
CA LEU A 43 -3.56 -7.27 2.76
C LEU A 43 -4.48 -8.50 2.72
N PHE A 44 -3.97 -9.67 3.10
CA PHE A 44 -4.76 -10.91 3.16
C PHE A 44 -5.92 -10.79 4.15
N LEU A 45 -5.68 -10.25 5.35
CA LEU A 45 -6.73 -10.07 6.36
C LEU A 45 -7.80 -9.10 5.89
N MET A 46 -7.42 -7.98 5.27
CA MET A 46 -8.36 -7.01 4.69
C MET A 46 -9.20 -7.64 3.58
N MET A 47 -8.58 -8.36 2.63
CA MET A 47 -9.32 -9.05 1.55
C MET A 47 -10.24 -10.15 2.11
N ASN A 48 -9.80 -10.89 3.13
CA ASN A 48 -10.65 -11.88 3.80
C ASN A 48 -11.83 -11.22 4.53
N GLN A 49 -11.64 -10.04 5.13
CA GLN A 49 -12.73 -9.26 5.71
C GLN A 49 -13.69 -8.76 4.63
N TRP A 50 -13.18 -8.30 3.49
CA TRP A 50 -14.01 -7.91 2.35
C TRP A 50 -14.86 -9.07 1.83
N VAL A 51 -14.31 -10.28 1.75
CA VAL A 51 -15.11 -11.48 1.40
C VAL A 51 -16.25 -11.70 2.40
N LYS A 52 -16.02 -11.51 3.70
CA LYS A 52 -17.08 -11.62 4.72
C LYS A 52 -18.16 -10.55 4.53
N VAL A 53 -17.78 -9.31 4.27
CA VAL A 53 -18.71 -8.22 3.93
C VAL A 53 -19.62 -8.62 2.76
N LYS A 54 -19.06 -9.21 1.70
CA LYS A 54 -19.84 -9.69 0.56
C LYS A 54 -20.74 -10.87 0.92
N GLN A 55 -20.28 -11.79 1.75
CA GLN A 55 -21.08 -12.92 2.25
C GLN A 55 -22.25 -12.47 3.15
N GLU A 56 -22.10 -11.34 3.85
CA GLU A 56 -23.17 -10.69 4.61
C GLU A 56 -24.18 -9.93 3.73
N GLY A 57 -23.96 -9.87 2.41
CA GLY A 57 -24.80 -9.12 1.47
C GLY A 57 -24.62 -7.60 1.53
N LYS A 58 -23.56 -7.13 2.17
CA LYS A 58 -23.21 -5.70 2.23
C LYS A 58 -22.43 -5.28 0.99
N ASN A 59 -22.41 -3.98 0.71
CA ASN A 59 -21.74 -3.38 -0.44
C ASN A 59 -20.87 -2.20 0.01
N LEU A 60 -19.62 -2.15 -0.45
CA LEU A 60 -18.68 -1.07 -0.10
C LEU A 60 -19.17 0.31 -0.57
N ALA A 61 -19.93 0.37 -1.67
CA ALA A 61 -20.54 1.61 -2.16
C ALA A 61 -21.41 2.28 -1.10
N THR A 62 -22.10 1.51 -0.25
CA THR A 62 -22.94 2.03 0.84
C THR A 62 -22.17 2.97 1.77
N TYR A 63 -20.91 2.62 2.10
CA TYR A 63 -20.07 3.47 2.94
C TYR A 63 -19.82 4.83 2.28
N LEU A 64 -19.43 4.81 0.99
CA LEU A 64 -19.09 6.00 0.23
C LEU A 64 -20.34 6.90 0.02
N GLU A 65 -21.46 6.30 -0.34
CA GLU A 65 -22.75 6.98 -0.52
C GLU A 65 -23.24 7.62 0.79
N GLN A 66 -23.15 6.93 1.93
CA GLN A 66 -23.53 7.47 3.24
C GLN A 66 -22.66 8.65 3.68
N LYS A 67 -21.41 8.71 3.22
CA LYS A 67 -20.52 9.85 3.43
C LYS A 67 -20.76 10.99 2.43
N GLY A 68 -21.63 10.79 1.45
CA GLY A 68 -22.00 11.79 0.45
C GLY A 68 -21.02 11.88 -0.72
N TYR A 69 -20.16 10.89 -0.91
CA TYR A 69 -19.24 10.83 -2.05
C TYR A 69 -19.96 10.23 -3.27
N GLN A 70 -19.84 10.87 -4.43
CA GLN A 70 -20.42 10.39 -5.69
C GLN A 70 -19.38 10.20 -6.77
N ARG A 71 -18.36 11.06 -6.82
CA ARG A 71 -17.25 10.98 -7.77
C ARG A 71 -15.95 10.77 -7.02
N ILE A 72 -15.29 9.64 -7.23
CA ILE A 72 -14.08 9.26 -6.49
C ILE A 72 -12.89 8.98 -7.41
N ALA A 73 -11.68 9.07 -6.88
CA ALA A 73 -10.50 8.45 -7.48
C ALA A 73 -10.01 7.28 -6.63
N ILE A 74 -9.31 6.33 -7.25
CA ILE A 74 -8.74 5.16 -6.57
C ILE A 74 -7.21 5.19 -6.67
N TYR A 75 -6.51 5.22 -5.55
CA TYR A 75 -5.04 5.13 -5.52
C TYR A 75 -4.59 3.69 -5.28
N GLY A 76 -3.70 3.20 -6.15
CA GLY A 76 -3.18 1.84 -6.15
C GLY A 76 -4.04 0.93 -7.02
N MET A 77 -3.76 0.92 -8.33
CA MET A 77 -4.55 0.24 -9.36
C MET A 77 -4.04 -1.16 -9.70
N HIS A 78 -3.43 -1.85 -8.73
CA HIS A 78 -3.15 -3.29 -8.84
C HIS A 78 -4.34 -4.10 -8.30
N TYR A 79 -4.12 -5.30 -7.74
CA TYR A 79 -5.18 -6.27 -7.45
C TYR A 79 -6.33 -5.69 -6.61
N ALA A 80 -6.02 -4.96 -5.53
CA ALA A 80 -7.04 -4.39 -4.65
C ALA A 80 -7.78 -3.21 -5.31
N GLY A 81 -7.09 -2.38 -6.10
CA GLY A 81 -7.71 -1.28 -6.84
C GLY A 81 -8.61 -1.76 -7.97
N GLU A 82 -8.16 -2.75 -8.74
CA GLU A 82 -8.97 -3.39 -9.79
C GLU A 82 -10.20 -4.07 -9.17
N THR A 83 -10.03 -4.77 -8.06
CA THR A 83 -11.15 -5.41 -7.34
C THR A 83 -12.13 -4.36 -6.82
N LEU A 84 -11.66 -3.23 -6.30
CA LEU A 84 -12.52 -2.14 -5.84
C LEU A 84 -13.28 -1.52 -7.01
N ALA A 85 -12.59 -1.26 -8.11
CA ALA A 85 -13.22 -0.71 -9.30
C ALA A 85 -14.35 -1.61 -9.80
N GLU A 86 -14.12 -2.93 -9.86
CA GLU A 86 -15.13 -3.92 -10.24
C GLU A 86 -16.28 -4.02 -9.22
N GLU A 87 -15.98 -3.98 -7.91
CA GLU A 87 -16.98 -3.98 -6.83
C GLU A 87 -17.96 -2.82 -6.93
N LEU A 88 -17.47 -1.65 -7.34
CA LEU A 88 -18.26 -0.44 -7.48
C LEU A 88 -18.98 -0.35 -8.84
N LYS A 89 -18.74 -1.27 -9.78
CA LYS A 89 -19.48 -1.27 -11.05
C LYS A 89 -20.96 -1.52 -10.81
N GLY A 90 -21.79 -0.73 -11.50
CA GLY A 90 -23.24 -0.77 -11.33
C GLY A 90 -23.74 -0.14 -10.03
N SER A 91 -22.86 0.39 -9.18
CA SER A 91 -23.25 1.37 -8.17
C SER A 91 -23.59 2.72 -8.80
N GLY A 92 -24.13 3.65 -8.02
CA GLY A 92 -24.34 5.04 -8.45
C GLY A 92 -23.07 5.88 -8.45
N LEU A 93 -21.91 5.32 -8.08
CA LEU A 93 -20.65 6.03 -7.94
C LEU A 93 -19.91 6.12 -9.28
N GLU A 94 -19.34 7.30 -9.55
CA GLU A 94 -18.43 7.54 -10.65
C GLU A 94 -16.98 7.35 -10.18
N ILE A 95 -16.27 6.40 -10.81
CA ILE A 95 -14.82 6.32 -10.69
C ILE A 95 -14.22 7.24 -11.74
N ALA A 96 -13.79 8.42 -11.30
CA ALA A 96 -13.26 9.46 -12.16
C ALA A 96 -11.96 9.03 -12.85
N TYR A 97 -11.02 8.51 -12.06
CA TYR A 97 -9.73 8.03 -12.52
C TYR A 97 -9.05 7.15 -11.47
N GLY A 98 -8.09 6.36 -11.91
CA GLY A 98 -7.13 5.65 -11.06
C GLY A 98 -5.83 6.43 -10.90
N ILE A 99 -5.15 6.27 -9.78
CA ILE A 99 -3.82 6.82 -9.51
C ILE A 99 -2.87 5.66 -9.26
N ASP A 100 -1.82 5.52 -10.06
CA ASP A 100 -0.79 4.51 -9.84
C ASP A 100 0.58 4.95 -10.37
N LYS A 101 1.65 4.56 -9.66
CA LYS A 101 3.04 4.84 -10.08
C LYS A 101 3.39 4.15 -11.41
N SER A 102 2.67 3.09 -11.75
CA SER A 102 2.83 2.31 -12.99
C SER A 102 1.71 2.56 -14.00
N ALA A 103 1.10 3.76 -13.99
CA ALA A 103 -0.04 4.12 -14.85
C ALA A 103 0.11 3.68 -16.31
N ASP A 104 1.28 3.87 -16.92
CA ASP A 104 1.57 3.52 -18.32
C ASP A 104 1.46 2.01 -18.65
N LYS A 105 1.37 1.15 -17.63
CA LYS A 105 1.31 -0.32 -17.76
C LYS A 105 -0.05 -0.90 -17.41
N LEU A 106 -0.97 -0.07 -16.93
CA LEU A 106 -2.27 -0.49 -16.42
C LEU A 106 -3.37 -0.05 -17.37
N TYR A 107 -4.45 -0.81 -17.40
CA TYR A 107 -5.61 -0.53 -18.25
C TYR A 107 -6.88 -0.67 -17.41
N ALA A 108 -7.76 0.32 -17.50
CA ALA A 108 -9.07 0.33 -16.88
C ALA A 108 -10.08 1.03 -17.81
N ASP A 109 -11.36 0.91 -17.51
CA ASP A 109 -12.44 1.57 -18.25
C ASP A 109 -12.45 3.11 -18.06
N PHE A 110 -11.60 3.62 -17.16
CA PHE A 110 -11.40 5.02 -16.83
C PHE A 110 -9.90 5.38 -16.90
N PRO A 111 -9.55 6.68 -16.99
CA PRO A 111 -8.15 7.12 -17.05
C PRO A 111 -7.33 6.65 -15.84
N ILE A 112 -6.07 6.31 -16.06
CA ILE A 112 -5.10 6.06 -14.98
C ILE A 112 -3.98 7.07 -15.11
N VAL A 113 -3.69 7.79 -14.03
CA VAL A 113 -2.68 8.84 -13.98
C VAL A 113 -1.61 8.53 -12.94
N THR A 114 -0.45 9.18 -13.06
CA THR A 114 0.61 9.06 -12.06
C THR A 114 0.32 9.97 -10.86
N PRO A 115 0.81 9.63 -9.65
CA PRO A 115 0.66 10.49 -8.47
C PRO A 115 1.25 11.90 -8.64
N ASP A 116 2.18 12.07 -9.59
CA ASP A 116 2.88 13.33 -9.89
C ASP A 116 2.21 14.19 -10.95
N SER A 117 1.16 13.67 -11.57
CA SER A 117 0.33 14.44 -12.50
C SER A 117 -0.53 15.48 -11.79
N ASN A 118 -1.18 16.35 -12.58
CA ASN A 118 -2.23 17.23 -12.07
C ASN A 118 -3.49 16.39 -11.84
N LEU A 119 -3.94 16.31 -10.59
CA LEU A 119 -5.08 15.49 -10.19
C LEU A 119 -6.37 16.31 -10.33
N GLU A 120 -7.38 15.73 -10.98
CA GLU A 120 -8.70 16.36 -11.09
C GLU A 120 -9.42 16.39 -9.73
N GLU A 121 -10.31 17.35 -9.52
CA GLU A 121 -11.12 17.41 -8.32
C GLU A 121 -12.12 16.24 -8.25
N VAL A 122 -12.16 15.57 -7.11
CA VAL A 122 -13.07 14.47 -6.76
C VAL A 122 -13.58 14.67 -5.35
N ASP A 123 -14.66 13.97 -4.98
CA ASP A 123 -15.23 14.06 -3.64
C ASP A 123 -14.37 13.33 -2.60
N ALA A 124 -13.66 12.27 -3.01
CA ALA A 124 -12.73 11.53 -2.17
C ALA A 124 -11.73 10.72 -3.00
N VAL A 125 -10.57 10.40 -2.40
CA VAL A 125 -9.63 9.40 -2.93
C VAL A 125 -9.61 8.18 -2.02
N VAL A 126 -9.88 7.00 -2.58
CA VAL A 126 -9.78 5.73 -1.87
C VAL A 126 -8.42 5.10 -2.12
N VAL A 127 -7.61 4.94 -1.07
CA VAL A 127 -6.25 4.38 -1.11
C VAL A 127 -6.30 2.89 -0.80
N THR A 128 -5.92 2.06 -1.76
CA THR A 128 -5.91 0.59 -1.59
C THR A 128 -4.62 0.06 -0.97
N SER A 129 -3.55 0.87 -0.96
CA SER A 129 -2.26 0.52 -0.36
C SER A 129 -2.26 0.80 1.15
N ILE A 130 -2.89 -0.08 1.92
CA ILE A 130 -3.17 0.15 3.35
C ILE A 130 -1.90 0.31 4.20
N THR A 131 -0.81 -0.40 3.88
CA THR A 131 0.44 -0.34 4.66
C THR A 131 1.32 0.88 4.35
N PHE A 132 0.95 1.66 3.34
CA PHE A 132 1.62 2.91 2.97
C PHE A 132 0.65 4.08 3.02
N PHE A 133 -0.50 3.91 3.69
CA PHE A 133 -1.58 4.88 3.69
C PHE A 133 -1.12 6.26 4.14
N GLU A 134 -0.43 6.35 5.29
CA GLU A 134 0.04 7.62 5.86
C GLU A 134 0.97 8.40 4.89
N GLU A 135 1.92 7.70 4.25
CA GLU A 135 2.83 8.32 3.26
C GLU A 135 2.05 8.83 2.03
N ILE A 136 1.08 8.04 1.56
CA ILE A 136 0.26 8.39 0.40
C ILE A 136 -0.66 9.56 0.74
N GLU A 137 -1.26 9.56 1.93
CA GLU A 137 -2.12 10.63 2.42
C GLU A 137 -1.36 11.96 2.50
N GLU A 138 -0.14 11.95 3.05
CA GLU A 138 0.70 13.15 3.10
C GLU A 138 1.01 13.69 1.69
N VAL A 139 1.41 12.81 0.77
CA VAL A 139 1.77 13.20 -0.61
C VAL A 139 0.56 13.73 -1.39
N LEU A 140 -0.58 13.05 -1.29
CA LEU A 140 -1.80 13.46 -2.00
C LEU A 140 -2.43 14.69 -1.35
N GLY A 141 -2.42 14.80 -0.02
CA GLY A 141 -2.98 15.95 0.70
C GLY A 141 -2.28 17.27 0.39
N ALA A 142 -1.05 17.23 -0.12
CA ALA A 142 -0.36 18.40 -0.65
C ALA A 142 -0.87 18.86 -2.04
N LYS A 143 -1.66 18.04 -2.74
CA LYS A 143 -2.10 18.25 -4.13
C LYS A 143 -3.62 18.38 -4.28
N ILE A 144 -4.38 17.71 -3.41
CA ILE A 144 -5.84 17.68 -3.43
C ILE A 144 -6.41 18.03 -2.06
N SER A 145 -7.60 18.64 -2.03
CA SER A 145 -8.26 19.08 -0.79
C SER A 145 -9.37 18.14 -0.31
N CYS A 146 -9.74 17.13 -1.11
CA CYS A 146 -10.78 16.18 -0.72
C CYS A 146 -10.26 15.15 0.29
N PRO A 147 -11.15 14.50 1.06
CA PRO A 147 -10.80 13.39 1.95
C PRO A 147 -10.02 12.27 1.24
N ILE A 148 -9.00 11.76 1.93
CA ILE A 148 -8.23 10.59 1.51
C ILE A 148 -8.55 9.47 2.50
N ILE A 149 -9.02 8.32 1.98
CA ILE A 149 -9.67 7.29 2.79
C ILE A 149 -8.98 5.95 2.52
N SER A 150 -8.66 5.21 3.57
CA SER A 150 -8.11 3.86 3.42
C SER A 150 -9.20 2.89 2.97
N LEU A 151 -8.91 2.01 2.02
CA LEU A 151 -9.78 0.89 1.68
C LEU A 151 -10.06 -0.01 2.90
N GLU A 152 -9.10 -0.12 3.83
CA GLU A 152 -9.31 -0.86 5.09
C GLU A 152 -10.49 -0.26 5.87
N ASP A 153 -10.54 1.06 6.02
CA ASP A 153 -11.66 1.72 6.71
C ASP A 153 -12.99 1.48 6.01
N VAL A 154 -13.03 1.58 4.68
CA VAL A 154 -14.24 1.29 3.89
C VAL A 154 -14.73 -0.14 4.13
N VAL A 155 -13.81 -1.11 4.17
CA VAL A 155 -14.13 -2.54 4.38
C VAL A 155 -14.58 -2.85 5.81
N TYR A 156 -14.00 -2.19 6.82
CA TYR A 156 -14.30 -2.48 8.23
C TYR A 156 -15.49 -1.69 8.78
N GLN A 157 -15.89 -0.58 8.13
CA GLN A 157 -16.95 0.31 8.61
C GLN A 157 -18.29 0.12 7.89
N VAL A 158 -18.41 -0.86 7.00
CA VAL A 158 -19.62 -1.17 6.22
C VAL A 158 -20.52 -2.25 6.86
#